data_AF-A0A350EU41-F1
#
_entry.id   AF-A0A350EU41-F1
#
_cell.length_a   1.000
_cell.length_b   1.000
_cell.length_c   1.000
_cell.angle_alpha   90.00
_cell.angle_beta   90.00
_cell.angle_gamma   90.00
#
_symmetry.space_group_name_H-M   'P 1'
#
loop_
_entity.id
_entity.type
_entity.pdbx_description
1 polymer ?
#
loop_
_entity_poly.entity_id
_entity_poly.type
_entity_poly.pdbx_seq_one_letter_code
_entity_poly.pdbx_strand_id
1 'polypeptide(L)'
;MQCRNVADGRLIWRTSYTNDLHATFIGERGTAAGASRHGNNGSPLIDGPHLIAPVGGTNGHSVVCFDKLTGKVIWHSQDDAAGYGSPVVAEIAGIRQVVVFTAESLFGLRRDNGALLWRVPMKTGFGRHVTTPVVHDDIVVTFLSGP
;
A
#
# COMPACT_ATOMS: atom_id res chain seq x y z
N MET A 1 5.43 4.28 10.51
CA MET A 1 6.63 4.47 9.66
C MET A 1 7.54 5.54 10.26
N GLN A 2 8.86 5.37 10.17
CA GLN A 2 9.85 6.33 10.68
C GLN A 2 11.02 6.44 9.72
N CYS A 3 11.56 7.65 9.56
CA CYS A 3 12.85 7.89 8.92
C CYS A 3 13.87 8.32 9.98
N ARG A 4 15.04 7.69 9.95
CA ARG A 4 16.10 7.90 10.91
C ARG A 4 17.41 8.15 10.18
N ASN A 5 18.25 8.97 10.78
CA ASN A 5 19.62 9.15 10.31
C ASN A 5 20.40 7.85 10.56
N VAL A 6 21.16 7.42 9.55
CA VAL A 6 21.88 6.13 9.58
C VAL A 6 23.08 6.14 10.53
N ALA A 7 23.71 7.30 10.74
CA ALA A 7 24.93 7.42 11.53
C ALA A 7 24.66 7.35 13.04
N ASP A 8 23.54 7.92 13.50
CA ASP A 8 23.25 8.10 14.92
C ASP A 8 21.86 7.58 15.35
N GLY A 9 21.04 7.09 14.42
CA GLY A 9 19.68 6.62 14.69
C GLY A 9 18.67 7.72 15.03
N ARG A 10 19.06 8.99 14.94
CA ARG A 10 18.21 10.14 15.28
C ARG A 10 16.97 10.16 14.39
N LEU A 11 15.81 10.37 15.00
CA LEU A 11 14.56 10.52 14.27
C LEU A 11 14.60 11.77 13.39
N ILE A 12 14.32 11.62 12.09
CA ILE A 12 14.17 12.72 11.14
C ILE A 12 12.68 13.07 11.05
N TRP A 13 11.84 12.08 10.72
CA TRP A 13 10.39 12.23 10.71
C TRP A 13 9.70 10.90 11.05
N ARG A 14 8.44 10.97 11.48
CA ARG A 14 7.60 9.80 11.72
C ARG A 14 6.18 10.07 11.23
N THR A 15 5.52 8.99 10.83
CA THR A 15 4.08 8.96 10.56
C THR A 15 3.50 7.72 11.23
N SER A 16 2.55 7.92 12.12
CA SER A 16 1.71 6.90 12.71
C SER A 16 0.54 6.63 11.79
N TYR A 17 0.42 5.40 11.27
CA TYR A 17 -0.69 5.06 10.39
C TYR A 17 -2.03 5.16 11.12
N THR A 18 -2.10 4.78 12.40
CA THR A 18 -3.33 4.89 13.20
C THR A 18 -3.65 6.32 13.60
N ASN A 19 -2.65 7.07 14.10
CA ASN A 19 -2.93 8.37 14.72
C ASN A 19 -2.98 9.50 13.70
N ASP A 20 -2.15 9.42 12.65
CA ASP A 20 -2.00 10.51 11.68
C ASP A 20 -2.81 10.25 10.40
N LEU A 21 -3.08 8.98 10.07
CA LEU A 21 -3.77 8.58 8.84
C LEU A 21 -5.04 7.75 9.09
N HIS A 22 -5.45 7.65 10.35
CA HIS A 22 -6.68 6.95 10.77
C HIS A 22 -6.79 5.51 10.24
N ALA A 23 -5.65 4.85 10.05
CA ALA A 23 -5.63 3.46 9.64
C ALA A 23 -6.27 2.58 10.70
N THR A 24 -7.20 1.74 10.28
CA THR A 24 -7.90 0.82 11.17
C THR A 24 -7.28 -0.56 11.01
N PHE A 25 -6.57 -1.02 12.04
CA PHE A 25 -6.03 -2.39 12.11
C PHE A 25 -6.97 -3.23 12.95
N ILE A 26 -7.93 -3.89 12.31
CA ILE A 26 -8.89 -4.71 13.03
C ILE A 26 -8.28 -6.11 13.17
N GLY A 27 -8.13 -6.60 14.40
CA GLY A 27 -7.49 -7.88 14.67
C GLY A 27 -8.17 -9.03 13.91
N GLU A 28 -7.37 -9.85 13.21
CA GLU A 28 -7.89 -10.88 12.31
C GLU A 28 -7.99 -12.29 12.95
N ARG A 29 -9.16 -12.92 12.78
CA ARG A 29 -9.34 -14.36 12.47
C ARG A 29 -10.62 -14.48 11.63
N GLY A 30 -10.62 -13.93 10.41
CA GLY A 30 -11.80 -13.47 9.68
C GLY A 30 -13.09 -14.33 9.76
N THR A 31 -14.32 -13.84 9.85
CA THR A 31 -14.76 -12.60 10.54
C THR A 31 -14.16 -11.29 10.02
N ALA A 32 -13.89 -11.25 8.71
CA ALA A 32 -12.95 -10.33 8.08
C ALA A 32 -13.28 -8.84 8.33
N ALA A 33 -12.38 -8.16 9.04
CA ALA A 33 -12.05 -6.78 8.75
C ALA A 33 -10.52 -6.70 8.79
N GLY A 34 -9.95 -6.14 7.73
CA GLY A 34 -8.56 -6.31 7.36
C GLY A 34 -7.52 -5.63 8.26
N ALA A 35 -6.29 -5.77 7.77
CA ALA A 35 -5.02 -5.37 8.35
C ALA A 35 -4.76 -5.92 9.78
N SER A 36 -3.85 -6.89 9.82
CA SER A 36 -3.62 -7.86 10.88
C SER A 36 -3.49 -7.31 12.31
N ARG A 37 -3.66 -8.20 13.31
CA ARG A 37 -3.19 -7.98 14.70
C ARG A 37 -1.70 -7.58 14.82
N HIS A 38 -0.92 -7.79 13.77
CA HIS A 38 0.50 -7.45 13.67
C HIS A 38 0.74 -6.12 12.93
N GLY A 39 -0.32 -5.35 12.63
CA GLY A 39 -0.25 -4.09 11.91
C GLY A 39 -0.14 -4.26 10.38
N ASN A 40 0.39 -3.22 9.74
CA ASN A 40 0.65 -3.17 8.31
C ASN A 40 1.97 -3.88 7.96
N ASN A 41 1.92 -4.83 7.02
CA ASN A 41 3.06 -5.67 6.65
C ASN A 41 3.61 -5.41 5.24
N GLY A 42 2.96 -4.55 4.45
CA GLY A 42 3.47 -4.17 3.14
C GLY A 42 4.63 -3.19 3.31
N SER A 43 5.79 -3.51 2.76
CA SER A 43 6.94 -2.61 2.84
C SER A 43 6.70 -1.39 1.96
N PRO A 44 6.94 -0.15 2.45
CA PRO A 44 6.88 1.01 1.58
C PRO A 44 7.98 0.94 0.51
N LEU A 45 7.68 1.51 -0.64
CA LEU A 45 8.53 1.59 -1.81
C LEU A 45 9.08 3.02 -1.95
N ILE A 46 10.33 3.17 -2.38
CA ILE A 46 10.86 4.46 -2.84
C ILE A 46 10.93 4.46 -4.38
N ASP A 47 10.37 5.49 -5.00
CA ASP A 47 10.52 5.78 -6.43
C ASP A 47 10.85 7.26 -6.60
N GLY A 48 12.11 7.59 -6.91
CA GLY A 48 12.58 8.97 -7.02
C GLY A 48 12.42 9.76 -5.70
N PRO A 49 11.68 10.89 -5.67
CA PRO A 49 11.40 11.65 -4.45
C PRO A 49 10.24 11.08 -3.61
N HIS A 50 9.48 10.12 -4.15
CA HIS A 50 8.29 9.60 -3.49
C HIS A 50 8.63 8.36 -2.66
N LEU A 51 8.03 8.30 -1.48
CA LEU A 51 7.89 7.11 -0.68
C LEU A 51 6.41 6.71 -0.72
N ILE A 52 6.09 5.53 -1.22
CA ILE A 52 4.71 5.04 -1.39
C ILE A 52 4.48 3.89 -0.43
N ALA A 53 3.50 4.03 0.46
CA ALA A 53 3.18 3.03 1.46
C ALA A 53 1.77 2.48 1.24
N PRO A 54 1.58 1.15 1.30
CA PRO A 54 0.27 0.59 1.60
C PRO A 54 0.01 0.92 3.07
N VAL A 55 -1.07 1.61 3.37
CA VAL A 55 -1.41 2.03 4.75
C VAL A 55 -2.63 1.25 5.24
N GLY A 56 -3.62 1.02 4.36
CA GLY A 56 -4.85 0.31 4.69
C GLY A 56 -5.83 1.12 5.51
N GLY A 57 -5.80 2.45 5.38
CA GLY A 57 -6.71 3.33 6.08
C GLY A 57 -8.02 3.55 5.34
N THR A 58 -9.11 3.54 6.09
CA THR A 58 -10.41 4.07 5.68
C THR A 58 -10.34 5.60 5.65
N ASN A 59 -10.99 6.27 4.69
CA ASN A 59 -10.92 7.72 4.36
C ASN A 59 -9.88 8.08 3.29
N GLY A 60 -9.74 7.25 2.26
CA GLY A 60 -8.88 7.50 1.11
C GLY A 60 -7.40 7.21 1.37
N HIS A 61 -7.05 6.58 2.49
CA HIS A 61 -5.67 6.30 2.90
C HIS A 61 -5.30 4.83 2.77
N SER A 62 -5.89 4.09 1.83
CA SER A 62 -5.46 2.73 1.53
C SER A 62 -4.00 2.72 1.07
N VAL A 63 -3.65 3.65 0.17
CA VAL A 63 -2.29 3.89 -0.32
C VAL A 63 -1.95 5.35 -0.13
N VAL A 64 -0.78 5.65 0.42
CA VAL A 64 -0.33 7.01 0.66
C VAL A 64 1.07 7.22 0.11
N CYS A 65 1.24 8.31 -0.63
CA CYS A 65 2.51 8.77 -1.14
C CYS A 65 3.00 9.94 -0.30
N PHE A 66 4.26 9.89 0.07
CA PHE A 66 4.95 10.88 0.87
C PHE A 66 6.16 11.43 0.13
N ASP A 67 6.51 12.67 0.45
CA ASP A 67 7.86 13.16 0.20
C ASP A 67 8.85 12.38 1.09
N LYS A 68 9.82 11.70 0.48
CA LYS A 68 10.71 10.78 1.21
C LYS A 68 11.59 11.45 2.26
N LEU A 69 11.88 12.75 2.09
CA LEU A 69 12.80 13.48 2.96
C LEU A 69 12.09 14.12 4.15
N THR A 70 10.82 14.50 3.97
CA THR A 70 10.05 15.24 4.98
C THR A 70 8.93 14.42 5.61
N GLY A 71 8.48 13.34 4.97
CA GLY A 71 7.34 12.55 5.42
C GLY A 71 5.98 13.24 5.21
N LYS A 72 5.92 14.34 4.46
CA LYS A 72 4.67 15.02 4.11
C LYS A 72 3.89 14.22 3.08
N VAL A 73 2.57 14.13 3.25
CA VAL A 73 1.68 13.50 2.27
C VAL A 73 1.66 14.32 0.97
N ILE A 74 1.91 13.67 -0.15
CA ILE A 74 1.78 14.22 -1.51
C ILE A 74 0.40 13.90 -2.07
N TRP A 75 0.00 12.63 -1.96
CA TRP A 75 -1.34 12.16 -2.33
C TRP A 75 -1.69 10.92 -1.53
N HIS A 76 -2.98 10.60 -1.48
CA HIS A 76 -3.50 9.36 -0.93
C HIS A 76 -4.66 8.87 -1.82
N SER A 77 -4.92 7.56 -1.84
CA SER A 77 -5.95 6.98 -2.69
C SER A 77 -6.55 5.70 -2.10
N GLN A 78 -7.81 5.47 -2.46
CA GLN A 78 -8.63 4.28 -2.15
C GLN A 78 -8.89 4.06 -0.65
N ASP A 79 -9.84 3.17 -0.36
CA ASP A 79 -10.35 2.88 1.00
C ASP A 79 -10.16 1.42 1.43
N ASP A 80 -9.47 0.63 0.61
CA ASP A 80 -9.21 -0.78 0.87
C ASP A 80 -8.34 -0.98 2.12
N ALA A 81 -8.62 -2.02 2.89
CA ALA A 81 -7.78 -2.42 4.01
C ALA A 81 -6.44 -2.95 3.48
N ALA A 82 -5.39 -2.80 4.29
CA ALA A 82 -4.06 -3.22 3.86
C ALA A 82 -4.01 -4.74 3.61
N GLY A 83 -3.48 -5.10 2.44
CA GLY A 83 -2.91 -6.42 2.21
C GLY A 83 -1.55 -6.57 2.91
N TYR A 84 -0.85 -7.65 2.60
CA TYR A 84 0.51 -7.89 3.09
C TYR A 84 1.56 -7.73 1.99
N GLY A 85 1.12 -7.72 0.72
CA GLY A 85 2.00 -7.43 -0.42
C GLY A 85 2.52 -6.00 -0.39
N SER A 86 3.76 -5.82 -0.85
CA SER A 86 4.32 -4.49 -1.07
C SER A 86 3.77 -3.90 -2.38
N PRO A 87 3.63 -2.58 -2.51
CA PRO A 87 3.35 -1.95 -3.80
C PRO A 87 4.55 -2.15 -4.72
N VAL A 88 4.28 -2.19 -6.03
CA VAL A 88 5.31 -2.15 -7.07
C VAL A 88 5.06 -0.99 -8.01
N VAL A 89 6.13 -0.40 -8.53
CA VAL A 89 6.04 0.64 -9.58
C VAL A 89 6.61 0.10 -10.87
N ALA A 90 5.83 0.22 -11.94
CA ALA A 90 6.19 -0.21 -13.27
C ALA A 90 5.56 0.72 -14.31
N GLU A 91 6.09 0.72 -15.52
CA GLU A 91 5.41 1.28 -16.68
C GLU A 91 4.49 0.20 -17.25
N ILE A 92 3.19 0.50 -17.34
CA ILE A 92 2.16 -0.40 -17.84
C ILE A 92 1.28 0.43 -18.77
N ALA A 93 1.11 -0.01 -20.01
CA ALA A 93 0.42 0.68 -21.09
C ALA A 93 0.91 2.12 -21.27
N GLY A 94 2.23 2.33 -21.16
CA GLY A 94 2.88 3.65 -21.29
C GLY A 94 2.62 4.62 -20.13
N ILE A 95 2.03 4.16 -19.02
CA ILE A 95 1.81 4.97 -17.82
C ILE A 95 2.65 4.39 -16.68
N ARG A 96 3.38 5.25 -15.95
CA ARG A 96 4.05 4.83 -14.72
C ARG A 96 3.01 4.66 -13.61
N GLN A 97 2.78 3.43 -13.19
CA GLN A 97 1.71 3.05 -12.25
C GLN A 97 2.28 2.55 -10.94
N VAL A 98 1.52 2.73 -9.85
CA VAL A 98 1.68 1.98 -8.60
C VAL A 98 0.66 0.85 -8.62
N VAL A 99 1.14 -0.40 -8.59
CA VAL A 99 0.29 -1.58 -8.51
C VAL A 99 0.27 -2.07 -7.06
N VAL A 100 -0.92 -2.23 -6.51
CA VAL A 100 -1.14 -2.59 -5.11
C VAL A 100 -2.13 -3.73 -5.00
N PHE A 101 -1.81 -4.70 -4.15
CA PHE A 101 -2.70 -5.80 -3.81
C PHE A 101 -3.15 -5.68 -2.36
N THR A 102 -4.37 -5.19 -2.18
CA THR A 102 -5.01 -4.94 -0.87
C THR A 102 -5.85 -6.13 -0.45
N ALA A 103 -6.47 -6.08 0.73
CA ALA A 103 -7.35 -7.16 1.20
C ALA A 103 -8.58 -7.38 0.29
N GLU A 104 -9.04 -6.33 -0.40
CA GLU A 104 -10.25 -6.36 -1.21
C GLU A 104 -10.03 -6.39 -2.73
N SER A 105 -8.86 -5.95 -3.22
CA SER A 105 -8.64 -5.87 -4.66
C SER A 105 -7.17 -5.75 -5.08
N LEU A 106 -6.92 -6.06 -6.35
CA LEU A 106 -5.71 -5.66 -7.06
C LEU A 106 -6.04 -4.39 -7.87
N PHE A 107 -5.23 -3.35 -7.79
CA PHE A 107 -5.45 -2.14 -8.59
C PHE A 107 -4.16 -1.44 -9.00
N GLY A 108 -4.27 -0.62 -10.03
CA GLY A 108 -3.23 0.28 -10.51
C GLY A 108 -3.63 1.74 -10.30
N LEU A 109 -2.70 2.54 -9.77
CA LEU A 109 -2.84 3.98 -9.61
C LEU A 109 -1.82 4.70 -10.46
N ARG A 110 -2.13 5.91 -10.94
CA ARG A 110 -1.09 6.79 -11.49
C ARG A 110 -0.07 7.13 -10.42
N ARG A 111 1.22 7.01 -10.73
CA ARG A 111 2.30 7.28 -9.78
C ARG A 111 2.42 8.76 -9.37
N ASP A 112 2.01 9.68 -10.23
CA ASP A 112 2.12 11.12 -10.01
C ASP A 112 1.08 11.68 -9.03
N ASN A 113 -0.17 11.24 -9.11
CA ASN A 113 -1.29 11.82 -8.36
C ASN A 113 -2.19 10.80 -7.64
N GLY A 114 -1.91 9.50 -7.75
CA GLY A 114 -2.69 8.46 -7.08
C GLY A 114 -4.07 8.18 -7.71
N ALA A 115 -4.38 8.75 -8.89
CA ALA A 115 -5.64 8.49 -9.56
C ALA A 115 -5.78 7.02 -9.96
N LEU A 116 -6.94 6.44 -9.71
CA LEU A 116 -7.25 5.05 -10.06
C LEU A 116 -7.24 4.87 -11.59
N LEU A 117 -6.50 3.88 -12.08
CA LEU A 117 -6.44 3.53 -13.51
C LEU A 117 -7.30 2.30 -13.81
N TRP A 118 -7.18 1.26 -12.99
CA TRP A 118 -7.93 0.01 -13.12
C TRP A 118 -8.03 -0.69 -11.78
N ARG A 119 -9.02 -1.58 -11.65
CA ARG A 119 -9.30 -2.33 -10.42
C ARG A 119 -9.88 -3.71 -10.75
N VAL A 120 -9.37 -4.72 -10.06
CA VAL A 120 -9.87 -6.10 -10.10
C VAL A 120 -10.26 -6.50 -8.67
N PRO A 121 -11.56 -6.55 -8.35
CA PRO A 121 -12.03 -7.02 -7.04
C PRO A 121 -11.59 -8.46 -6.78
N MET A 122 -10.90 -8.69 -5.66
CA MET A 122 -10.37 -10.00 -5.27
C MET A 122 -10.39 -10.11 -3.76
N LYS A 123 -11.28 -10.96 -3.23
CA LYS A 123 -11.46 -11.17 -1.78
C LYS A 123 -11.18 -12.63 -1.43
N THR A 124 -10.62 -12.84 -0.24
CA THR A 124 -10.49 -14.17 0.38
C THR A 124 -11.29 -14.21 1.67
N GLY A 125 -11.70 -15.41 2.12
CA GLY A 125 -12.42 -15.58 3.40
C GLY A 125 -11.65 -15.05 4.63
N PHE A 126 -10.32 -14.86 4.50
CA PHE A 126 -9.46 -14.35 5.57
C PHE A 126 -9.09 -12.86 5.41
N GLY A 127 -9.53 -12.18 4.35
CA GLY A 127 -9.16 -10.77 4.13
C GLY A 127 -7.66 -10.56 3.91
N ARG A 128 -6.98 -11.55 3.30
CA ARG A 128 -5.52 -11.51 3.10
C ARG A 128 -5.14 -11.83 1.69
N HIS A 129 -4.22 -11.01 1.19
CA HIS A 129 -3.34 -11.34 0.09
C HIS A 129 -1.92 -11.08 0.54
N VAL A 130 -1.09 -12.12 0.49
CA VAL A 130 0.28 -12.13 1.04
C VAL A 130 1.34 -12.09 -0.05
N THR A 131 0.90 -11.94 -1.29
CA THR A 131 1.74 -11.88 -2.47
C THR A 131 1.99 -10.42 -2.85
N THR A 132 3.26 -10.07 -3.07
CA THR A 132 3.61 -8.85 -3.78
C THR A 132 3.41 -9.12 -5.28
N PRO A 133 2.60 -8.32 -5.99
CA PRO A 133 2.37 -8.53 -7.41
C PRO A 133 3.68 -8.38 -8.19
N VAL A 134 3.84 -9.17 -9.26
CA VAL A 134 4.97 -9.07 -10.17
C VAL A 134 4.47 -8.44 -11.47
N VAL A 135 5.24 -7.51 -12.03
CA VAL A 135 4.93 -6.88 -13.31
C VAL A 135 6.00 -7.25 -14.32
N HIS A 136 5.56 -7.65 -15.51
CA HIS A 136 6.41 -7.88 -16.67
C HIS A 136 5.72 -7.31 -17.90
N ASP A 137 6.32 -6.28 -18.51
CA ASP A 137 5.68 -5.45 -19.53
C ASP A 137 4.27 -5.00 -19.08
N ASP A 138 3.25 -5.24 -19.89
CA ASP A 138 1.86 -4.89 -19.60
C ASP A 138 1.11 -5.97 -18.81
N ILE A 139 1.82 -6.95 -18.25
CA ILE A 139 1.23 -8.08 -17.52
C ILE A 139 1.49 -7.92 -16.02
N VAL A 140 0.41 -7.93 -15.24
CA VAL A 140 0.44 -8.01 -13.78
C VAL A 140 0.10 -9.43 -13.35
N VAL A 141 1.04 -10.10 -12.68
CA VAL A 141 0.88 -11.45 -12.16
C VAL A 141 0.72 -11.39 -10.64
N THR A 142 -0.35 -11.99 -10.15
CA THR A 142 -0.54 -12.27 -8.72
C THR A 142 -1.12 -13.67 -8.55
N PHE A 143 -1.00 -14.22 -7.36
CA PHE A 143 -1.53 -15.53 -7.03
C PHE A 143 -2.48 -15.43 -5.85
N LEU A 144 -3.58 -16.17 -5.96
CA LEU A 144 -4.60 -16.36 -4.95
C LEU A 144 -4.74 -17.86 -4.73
N SER A 145 -4.65 -18.32 -3.47
CA SER A 145 -5.18 -19.64 -3.12
C SER A 145 -6.71 -19.54 -3.10
N GLY A 146 -7.38 -20.41 -3.87
CA GLY A 146 -8.78 -20.38 -4.32
C GLY A 146 -9.91 -20.08 -3.29
N PRO A 147 -11.19 -20.20 -3.73
CA PRO A 147 -12.36 -19.64 -3.05
C PRO A 147 -12.51 -20.08 -1.59
#